data_AF-A0A379JR29-F1
#
_entry.id   AF-A0A379JR29-F1
#
_cell.length_a   1.000
_cell.length_b   1.000
_cell.length_c   1.000
_cell.angle_alpha   90.00
_cell.angle_beta   90.00
_cell.angle_gamma   90.00
#
_symmetry.space_group_name_H-M   'P 1'
#
loop_
_entity.id
_entity.type
_entity.pdbx_description
1 polymer ?
#
loop_
_entity_poly.entity_id
_entity_poly.type
_entity_poly.pdbx_seq_one_letter_code
_entity_poly.pdbx_strand_id
1 'polypeptide(L)'
;MSGNYLPRNPAAEWLGRGVLKLMGWRIVGQLPKLDKFVAIGAHHTSNWAFVIFIALKFVLRLNARWFGKHSIFRWPFGGLMRSWGGIAIRLDRKLNTVEQAIQAFREHDEFILGLSPEGTRKKVERWKMGFYHIALGAGVPIVLGALDYQNRRVVIAPTFLPTGDEQADLAAMLAFFRPYVPKKPEYAFHGD
;
A
#
# COMPACT_ATOMS: atom_id res chain seq x y z
N MET A 1 12.35 2.23 19.28
CA MET A 1 11.62 1.53 18.20
C MET A 1 10.71 2.57 17.60
N SER A 2 10.76 2.83 16.29
CA SER A 2 9.77 3.70 15.69
C SER A 2 8.38 3.06 15.87
N GLY A 3 7.41 3.79 16.42
CA GLY A 3 5.98 3.45 16.50
C GLY A 3 5.28 3.30 15.15
N ASN A 4 6.03 3.43 14.05
CA ASN A 4 5.71 2.77 12.78
C ASN A 4 5.62 1.24 12.87
N TYR A 5 6.14 0.64 13.92
CA TYR A 5 6.03 -0.79 14.20
C TYR A 5 5.20 -1.03 15.46
N LEU A 6 4.13 -1.81 15.30
CA LEU A 6 3.32 -2.31 16.41
C LEU A 6 4.20 -3.12 17.38
N PRO A 7 3.88 -3.17 18.69
CA PRO A 7 4.56 -4.02 19.63
C PRO A 7 4.52 -5.50 19.18
N ARG A 8 5.47 -6.29 19.65
CA ARG A 8 5.57 -7.71 19.28
C ARG A 8 4.25 -8.42 19.65
N ASN A 9 3.67 -9.13 18.70
CA ASN A 9 2.46 -9.93 18.91
C ASN A 9 2.67 -11.30 18.26
N PRO A 10 3.14 -12.30 19.03
CA PRO A 10 3.49 -13.61 18.49
C PRO A 10 2.33 -14.30 17.76
N ALA A 11 1.09 -14.13 18.24
CA ALA A 11 -0.08 -14.73 17.61
C ALA A 11 -0.38 -14.10 16.24
N ALA A 12 -0.35 -12.76 16.14
CA ALA A 12 -0.54 -12.07 14.87
C ALA A 12 0.59 -12.39 13.87
N GLU A 13 1.84 -12.37 14.35
CA GLU A 13 3.01 -12.72 13.53
C GLU A 13 2.94 -14.17 13.04
N TRP A 14 2.55 -15.11 13.91
CA TRP A 14 2.34 -16.51 13.54
C TRP A 14 1.24 -16.68 12.50
N LEU A 15 0.10 -15.99 12.68
CA LEU A 15 -0.99 -15.98 11.71
C LEU A 15 -0.51 -15.46 10.35
N GLY A 16 0.19 -14.32 10.33
CA GLY A 16 0.74 -13.75 9.10
C GLY A 16 1.71 -14.70 8.40
N ARG A 17 2.64 -15.32 9.15
CA ARG A 17 3.58 -16.31 8.62
C ARG A 17 2.86 -17.55 8.09
N GLY A 18 1.83 -18.02 8.81
CA GLY A 18 1.00 -19.15 8.42
C GLY A 18 0.28 -18.89 7.09
N VAL A 19 -0.38 -17.74 6.94
CA VAL A 19 -1.06 -17.35 5.69
C VAL A 19 -0.07 -17.27 4.53
N LEU A 20 1.07 -16.60 4.70
CA LEU A 20 2.09 -16.50 3.65
C LEU A 20 2.62 -17.89 3.27
N LYS A 21 2.95 -18.74 4.25
CA LYS A 21 3.47 -20.10 4.02
C LYS A 21 2.45 -20.97 3.29
N LEU A 22 1.19 -20.97 3.72
CA LEU A 22 0.12 -21.73 3.07
C LEU A 22 -0.13 -21.29 1.63
N MET A 23 0.00 -19.99 1.36
CA MET A 23 -0.15 -19.43 0.02
C MET A 23 1.14 -19.50 -0.83
N GLY A 24 2.25 -20.00 -0.27
CA GLY A 24 3.56 -20.12 -0.92
C GLY A 24 4.33 -18.80 -1.07
N TRP A 25 3.95 -17.74 -0.35
CA TRP A 25 4.55 -16.41 -0.48
C TRP A 25 5.77 -16.22 0.42
N ARG A 26 6.79 -15.55 -0.13
CA ARG A 26 7.96 -15.05 0.60
C ARG A 26 8.08 -13.54 0.48
N ILE A 27 8.79 -12.92 1.40
CA ILE A 27 9.07 -11.47 1.39
C ILE A 27 10.50 -11.27 0.86
N VAL A 28 10.67 -10.36 -0.08
CA VAL A 28 11.97 -9.98 -0.66
C VAL A 28 12.13 -8.46 -0.52
N GLY A 29 13.28 -8.04 -0.03
CA GLY A 29 13.56 -6.65 0.31
C GLY A 29 13.40 -6.37 1.80
N GLN A 30 13.60 -5.11 2.17
CA GLN A 30 13.50 -4.63 3.54
C GLN A 30 12.65 -3.37 3.57
N LEU A 31 11.87 -3.21 4.64
CA LEU A 31 11.22 -1.93 4.88
C LEU A 31 12.29 -0.87 5.19
N PRO A 32 12.12 0.35 4.68
CA PRO A 32 13.04 1.41 5.00
C PRO A 32 12.91 1.80 6.48
N LYS A 33 14.02 2.24 7.07
CA LYS A 33 14.04 2.78 8.44
C LYS A 33 13.59 4.25 8.42
N LEU A 34 12.32 4.46 8.08
CA LEU A 34 11.70 5.77 7.98
C LEU A 34 10.50 5.86 8.91
N ASP A 35 10.29 7.05 9.45
CA ASP A 35 9.16 7.36 10.34
C ASP A 35 7.91 7.77 9.56
N LYS A 36 8.07 8.32 8.35
CA LYS A 36 6.94 8.70 7.50
C LYS A 36 7.16 8.31 6.06
N PHE A 37 6.19 7.65 5.44
CA PHE A 37 6.20 7.40 4.00
C PHE A 37 4.82 6.99 3.46
N VAL A 38 4.61 7.23 2.17
CA VAL A 38 3.51 6.65 1.42
C VAL A 38 3.96 5.29 0.87
N ALA A 39 3.18 4.24 1.06
CA ALA A 39 3.44 2.93 0.46
C ALA A 39 2.43 2.67 -0.66
N ILE A 40 2.91 2.40 -1.88
CA ILE A 40 2.03 2.05 -2.99
C ILE A 40 2.18 0.59 -3.41
N GLY A 41 1.05 -0.05 -3.69
CA GLY A 41 0.97 -1.42 -4.15
C GLY A 41 0.38 -1.55 -5.54
N ALA A 42 1.15 -2.07 -6.49
CA ALA A 42 0.69 -2.38 -7.85
C ALA A 42 1.30 -3.72 -8.38
N HIS A 43 0.64 -4.44 -9.28
CA HIS A 43 -0.71 -4.18 -9.78
C HIS A 43 -1.80 -4.73 -8.85
N HIS A 44 -2.79 -3.91 -8.51
CA HIS A 44 -3.85 -4.30 -7.58
C HIS A 44 -5.04 -5.00 -8.26
N THR A 45 -4.84 -6.20 -8.83
CA THR A 45 -5.88 -6.82 -9.69
C THR A 45 -6.80 -7.83 -8.99
N SER A 46 -6.66 -8.02 -7.67
CA SER A 46 -7.48 -8.96 -6.88
C SER A 46 -7.57 -8.59 -5.40
N ASN A 47 -8.68 -8.98 -4.75
CA ASN A 47 -8.82 -8.89 -3.29
C ASN A 47 -7.74 -9.68 -2.53
N TRP A 48 -7.14 -10.71 -3.15
CA TRP A 48 -6.04 -11.46 -2.56
C TRP A 48 -4.82 -10.60 -2.26
N ALA A 49 -4.62 -9.48 -2.98
CA ALA A 49 -3.59 -8.51 -2.66
C ALA A 49 -3.78 -7.90 -1.25
N PHE A 50 -5.03 -7.66 -0.85
CA PHE A 50 -5.33 -7.16 0.50
C PHE A 50 -5.05 -8.22 1.58
N VAL A 51 -5.38 -9.49 1.32
CA VAL A 51 -5.05 -10.60 2.24
C VAL A 51 -3.54 -10.71 2.44
N ILE A 52 -2.76 -10.66 1.35
CA ILE A 52 -1.30 -10.69 1.41
C ILE A 52 -0.76 -9.44 2.14
N PHE A 53 -1.33 -8.26 1.89
CA PHE A 53 -0.96 -7.04 2.61
C PHE A 53 -1.20 -7.14 4.12
N ILE A 54 -2.34 -7.66 4.57
CA ILE A 54 -2.61 -7.84 6.02
C ILE A 54 -1.65 -8.87 6.62
N ALA A 55 -1.37 -9.97 5.92
CA ALA A 55 -0.39 -10.95 6.37
C ALA A 55 1.01 -10.32 6.50
N LEU A 56 1.43 -9.55 5.50
CA LEU A 56 2.68 -8.78 5.52
C LEU A 56 2.72 -7.81 6.70
N LYS A 57 1.62 -7.08 6.93
CA LYS A 57 1.47 -6.14 8.05
C LYS A 57 1.71 -6.81 9.39
N PHE A 58 1.17 -8.02 9.58
CA PHE A 58 1.41 -8.78 10.81
C PHE A 58 2.85 -9.27 10.92
N VAL A 59 3.42 -9.86 9.87
CA VAL A 59 4.80 -10.39 9.90
C VAL A 59 5.82 -9.28 10.14
N LEU A 60 5.64 -8.14 9.50
CA LEU A 60 6.54 -6.99 9.60
C LEU A 60 6.14 -6.04 10.74
N ARG A 61 5.10 -6.36 11.51
CA ARG A 61 4.56 -5.53 12.59
C ARG A 61 4.25 -4.10 12.15
N LEU A 62 3.92 -3.89 10.88
CA LEU A 62 3.69 -2.56 10.34
C LEU A 62 2.49 -1.89 11.02
N ASN A 63 2.64 -0.66 11.49
CA ASN A 63 1.54 0.19 11.94
C ASN A 63 0.97 1.01 10.76
N ALA A 64 0.79 0.37 9.61
CA ALA A 64 0.30 1.02 8.40
C ALA A 64 -1.20 1.33 8.48
N ARG A 65 -1.56 2.55 8.08
CA ARG A 65 -2.93 2.96 7.74
C ARG A 65 -3.16 2.72 6.25
N TRP A 66 -4.40 2.48 5.85
CA TRP A 66 -4.71 2.25 4.44
C TRP A 66 -6.12 2.72 4.08
N PHE A 67 -6.28 3.18 2.84
CA PHE A 67 -7.58 3.62 2.34
C PHE A 67 -8.40 2.46 1.80
N GLY A 68 -9.65 2.36 2.26
CA GLY A 68 -10.61 1.37 1.77
C GLY A 68 -11.95 1.99 1.42
N LYS A 69 -12.67 1.34 0.50
CA LYS A 69 -14.03 1.76 0.13
C LYS A 69 -14.95 1.75 1.36
N HIS A 70 -15.71 2.80 1.61
CA HIS A 70 -16.60 2.89 2.77
C HIS A 70 -17.47 1.63 3.03
N SER A 71 -17.87 0.90 1.99
CA SER A 71 -18.67 -0.34 2.12
C SER A 71 -18.01 -1.46 2.92
N ILE A 72 -16.68 -1.58 2.91
CA ILE A 72 -15.99 -2.64 3.69
C ILE A 72 -15.91 -2.30 5.18
N PHE A 73 -16.25 -1.06 5.55
CA PHE A 73 -16.28 -0.59 6.93
C PHE A 73 -17.67 -0.71 7.59
N ARG A 74 -18.62 -1.35 6.90
CA ARG A 74 -19.95 -1.65 7.43
C ARG A 74 -19.92 -2.95 8.22
N TRP A 75 -20.89 -3.14 9.10
CA TRP A 75 -21.08 -4.40 9.82
C TRP A 75 -21.21 -5.57 8.82
N PRO A 76 -20.62 -6.75 9.08
CA PRO A 76 -19.95 -7.17 10.32
C PRO A 76 -18.44 -6.85 10.41
N PHE A 77 -17.79 -6.51 9.30
CA PHE A 77 -16.32 -6.38 9.26
C PHE A 77 -15.78 -4.99 9.64
N GLY A 78 -16.67 -4.01 9.85
CA GLY A 78 -16.27 -2.61 10.04
C GLY A 78 -15.31 -2.34 11.21
N GLY A 79 -15.58 -2.91 12.37
CA GLY A 79 -14.69 -2.77 13.54
C GLY A 79 -13.32 -3.38 13.29
N LEU A 80 -13.29 -4.57 12.67
CA LEU A 80 -12.06 -5.27 12.33
C LEU A 80 -11.19 -4.47 11.35
N MET A 81 -11.78 -3.97 10.26
CA MET A 81 -11.04 -3.17 9.27
C MET A 81 -10.43 -1.91 9.89
N ARG A 82 -11.15 -1.22 10.79
CA ARG A 82 -10.61 -0.05 11.51
C ARG A 82 -9.49 -0.44 12.46
N SER A 83 -9.63 -1.55 13.19
CA SER A 83 -8.57 -2.05 14.10
C SER A 83 -7.28 -2.40 13.36
N TRP A 84 -7.38 -2.83 12.10
CA TRP A 84 -6.24 -3.10 11.23
C TRP A 84 -5.70 -1.84 10.52
N GLY A 85 -6.13 -0.64 10.91
CA GLY A 85 -5.64 0.62 10.37
C GLY A 85 -6.39 1.14 9.15
N GLY A 86 -7.53 0.54 8.80
CA GLY A 86 -8.33 0.96 7.67
C GLY A 86 -9.01 2.32 7.92
N ILE A 87 -8.88 3.21 6.94
CA ILE A 87 -9.53 4.51 6.88
C ILE A 87 -10.58 4.46 5.78
N ALA A 88 -11.83 4.69 6.14
CA ALA A 88 -12.95 4.63 5.21
C ALA A 88 -12.98 5.88 4.34
N ILE A 89 -12.78 5.71 3.03
CA ILE A 89 -12.87 6.82 2.07
C ILE A 89 -14.15 6.72 1.23
N ARG A 90 -14.70 7.90 0.92
CA ARG A 90 -15.85 8.10 0.04
C ARG A 90 -15.35 8.66 -1.29
N LEU A 91 -15.23 7.78 -2.29
CA LEU A 91 -14.68 8.11 -3.62
C LEU A 91 -15.53 9.16 -4.38
N ASP A 92 -16.78 9.36 -3.95
CA ASP A 92 -17.73 10.37 -4.42
C ASP A 92 -17.41 11.79 -3.94
N ARG A 93 -16.57 11.96 -2.90
CA ARG A 93 -16.17 13.26 -2.36
C ARG A 93 -14.68 13.50 -2.56
N LYS A 94 -14.30 13.86 -3.80
CA LYS A 94 -12.89 14.01 -4.24
C LYS A 94 -12.11 15.11 -3.51
N LEU A 95 -12.78 16.15 -3.01
CA LEU A 95 -12.13 17.43 -2.69
C LEU A 95 -11.42 17.52 -1.33
N ASN A 96 -11.23 16.42 -0.58
CA ASN A 96 -10.59 16.56 0.74
C ASN A 96 -9.70 15.36 1.17
N THR A 97 -9.52 14.32 0.35
CA THR A 97 -8.72 13.15 0.78
C THR A 97 -7.22 13.40 0.75
N VAL A 98 -6.71 14.16 -0.24
CA VAL A 98 -5.28 14.49 -0.33
C VAL A 98 -4.86 15.41 0.81
N GLU A 99 -5.61 16.50 1.03
CA GLU A 99 -5.35 17.46 2.11
C GLU A 99 -5.42 16.80 3.49
N GLN A 100 -6.44 15.98 3.75
CA GLN A 100 -6.54 15.21 5.00
C GLN A 100 -5.35 14.28 5.22
N ALA A 101 -4.87 13.62 4.17
CA ALA A 101 -3.71 12.75 4.29
C ALA A 101 -2.43 13.56 4.57
N ILE A 102 -2.22 14.67 3.86
CA ILE A 102 -1.10 15.58 4.12
C ILE A 102 -1.14 16.09 5.56
N GLN A 103 -2.31 16.50 6.04
CA GLN A 103 -2.49 16.95 7.42
C GLN A 103 -2.19 15.84 8.42
N ALA A 104 -2.65 14.60 8.17
CA ALA A 104 -2.34 13.47 9.03
C ALA A 104 -0.82 13.19 9.11
N PHE A 105 -0.09 13.30 7.99
CA PHE A 105 1.37 13.20 7.98
C PHE A 105 2.05 14.31 8.80
N ARG A 106 1.48 15.51 8.86
CA ARG A 106 1.99 16.63 9.66
C ARG A 106 1.72 16.45 11.16
N GLU A 107 0.55 15.93 11.52
CA GLU A 107 0.11 15.77 12.90
C GLU A 107 0.75 14.59 13.63
N HIS A 108 1.29 13.62 12.90
CA HIS A 108 1.84 12.39 13.48
C HIS A 108 3.32 12.32 13.18
N ASP A 109 4.17 12.13 14.20
CA ASP A 109 5.61 11.92 14.02
C ASP A 109 5.91 10.64 13.23
N GLU A 110 4.99 9.69 13.26
CA GLU A 110 5.13 8.38 12.62
C GLU A 110 3.85 8.03 11.88
N PHE A 111 3.96 7.84 10.56
CA PHE A 111 2.79 7.58 9.72
C PHE A 111 3.16 6.84 8.42
N ILE A 112 2.53 5.69 8.23
CA ILE A 112 2.62 4.92 6.98
C ILE A 112 1.25 4.88 6.35
N LEU A 113 1.11 5.39 5.12
CA LEU A 113 -0.13 5.35 4.37
C LEU A 113 -0.01 4.42 3.17
N GLY A 114 -0.70 3.28 3.23
CA GLY A 114 -0.80 2.28 2.17
C GLY A 114 -1.98 2.54 1.23
N LEU A 115 -1.72 2.48 -0.09
CA LEU A 115 -2.75 2.64 -1.11
C LEU A 115 -2.38 1.93 -2.43
N SER A 116 -3.37 1.74 -3.30
CA SER A 116 -3.15 1.30 -4.69
C SER A 116 -3.37 2.48 -5.63
N PRO A 117 -2.44 2.75 -6.56
CA PRO A 117 -2.57 3.87 -7.50
C PRO A 117 -3.69 3.64 -8.51
N GLU A 118 -4.07 2.39 -8.80
CA GLU A 118 -5.24 2.08 -9.63
C GLU A 118 -6.56 2.46 -8.94
N GLY A 119 -6.62 2.37 -7.60
CA GLY A 119 -7.81 2.68 -6.80
C GLY A 119 -9.02 1.77 -7.08
N THR A 120 -8.82 0.69 -7.83
CA THR A 120 -9.79 -0.36 -8.14
C THR A 120 -9.03 -1.63 -8.52
N ARG A 121 -9.74 -2.75 -8.61
CA ARG A 121 -9.17 -4.03 -9.08
C ARG A 121 -9.54 -4.37 -10.52
N LYS A 122 -10.25 -3.46 -11.18
CA LYS A 122 -10.57 -3.55 -12.61
C LYS A 122 -9.45 -2.88 -13.40
N LYS A 123 -9.38 -3.19 -14.69
CA LYS A 123 -8.50 -2.47 -15.62
C LYS A 123 -8.71 -0.96 -15.52
N VAL A 124 -7.62 -0.21 -15.56
CA VAL A 124 -7.61 1.25 -15.57
C VAL A 124 -6.76 1.74 -16.75
N GLU A 125 -7.11 2.91 -17.28
CA GLU A 125 -6.37 3.59 -18.35
C GLU A 125 -5.26 4.49 -17.81
N ARG A 126 -5.34 4.85 -16.52
CA ARG A 126 -4.32 5.64 -15.83
C ARG A 126 -4.34 5.40 -14.34
N TRP A 127 -3.20 5.64 -13.71
CA TRP A 127 -3.11 5.73 -12.26
C TRP A 127 -3.72 7.04 -11.74
N LYS A 128 -4.26 6.97 -10.51
CA LYS A 128 -4.69 8.14 -9.76
C LYS A 128 -3.50 8.67 -8.98
N MET A 129 -3.06 9.89 -9.31
CA MET A 129 -1.85 10.50 -8.75
C MET A 129 -2.04 11.11 -7.35
N GLY A 130 -3.15 10.85 -6.67
CA GLY A 130 -3.39 11.34 -5.31
C GLY A 130 -2.28 10.93 -4.32
N PHE A 131 -1.71 9.73 -4.46
CA PHE A 131 -0.58 9.29 -3.63
C PHE A 131 0.67 10.13 -3.82
N TYR A 132 0.92 10.53 -5.06
CA TYR A 132 2.08 11.32 -5.46
C TYR A 132 1.95 12.72 -4.88
N HIS A 133 0.78 13.35 -5.02
CA HIS A 133 0.50 14.65 -4.40
C HIS A 133 0.52 14.60 -2.87
N ILE A 134 0.06 13.51 -2.25
CA ILE A 134 0.18 13.32 -0.79
C ILE A 134 1.65 13.28 -0.38
N ALA A 135 2.46 12.45 -1.06
CA ALA A 135 3.87 12.30 -0.74
C ALA A 135 4.64 13.61 -0.92
N LEU A 136 4.43 14.29 -2.06
CA LEU A 136 5.05 15.58 -2.38
C LEU A 136 4.62 16.67 -1.39
N GLY A 137 3.31 16.81 -1.12
CA GLY A 137 2.77 17.84 -0.23
C GLY A 137 3.08 17.62 1.26
N ALA A 138 3.36 16.38 1.66
CA ALA A 138 3.84 16.04 3.00
C ALA A 138 5.37 16.00 3.10
N GLY A 139 6.11 16.09 1.99
CA GLY A 139 7.58 16.00 1.97
C GLY A 139 8.09 14.62 2.41
N VAL A 140 7.36 13.54 2.10
CA VAL A 140 7.71 12.17 2.50
C VAL A 140 7.98 11.29 1.28
N PRO A 141 8.85 10.28 1.39
CA PRO A 141 9.13 9.37 0.29
C PRO A 141 7.98 8.40 0.02
N ILE A 142 8.04 7.78 -1.15
CA ILE A 142 7.16 6.72 -1.62
C ILE A 142 7.92 5.38 -1.58
N VAL A 143 7.30 4.35 -1.02
CA VAL A 143 7.83 2.97 -1.02
C VAL A 143 7.00 2.14 -1.97
N LEU A 144 7.65 1.51 -2.95
CA LEU A 144 6.98 0.68 -3.95
C LEU A 144 6.92 -0.78 -3.45
N GLY A 145 5.73 -1.36 -3.44
CA GLY A 145 5.49 -2.75 -3.06
C GLY A 145 4.82 -3.53 -4.19
N ALA A 146 5.49 -4.53 -4.75
CA ALA A 146 4.91 -5.36 -5.81
C ALA A 146 4.53 -6.76 -5.31
N LEU A 147 3.47 -7.31 -5.91
CA LEU A 147 3.07 -8.70 -5.72
C LEU A 147 3.37 -9.50 -6.99
N ASP A 148 4.49 -10.20 -6.98
CA ASP A 148 4.89 -11.10 -8.06
C ASP A 148 4.21 -12.45 -7.86
N TYR A 149 3.06 -12.64 -8.51
CA TYR A 149 2.27 -13.87 -8.41
C TYR A 149 2.95 -15.05 -9.11
N GLN A 150 3.74 -14.79 -10.15
CA GLN A 150 4.47 -15.83 -10.87
C GLN A 150 5.53 -16.47 -9.96
N ASN A 151 6.31 -15.66 -9.24
CA ASN A 151 7.37 -16.15 -8.34
C ASN A 151 6.96 -16.24 -6.87
N ARG A 152 5.68 -15.97 -6.55
CA ARG A 152 5.11 -15.95 -5.20
C ARG A 152 5.94 -15.15 -4.21
N ARG A 153 6.25 -13.90 -4.56
CA ARG A 153 7.03 -13.01 -3.68
C ARG A 153 6.42 -11.63 -3.55
N VAL A 154 6.42 -11.12 -2.33
CA VAL A 154 6.22 -9.70 -2.05
C VAL A 154 7.56 -9.02 -2.25
N VAL A 155 7.63 -8.02 -3.12
CA VAL A 155 8.85 -7.25 -3.37
C VAL A 155 8.69 -5.86 -2.79
N ILE A 156 9.60 -5.47 -1.90
CA ILE A 156 9.68 -4.12 -1.34
C ILE A 156 10.88 -3.43 -2.01
N ALA A 157 10.60 -2.35 -2.74
CA ALA A 157 11.61 -1.56 -3.41
C ALA A 157 12.34 -0.62 -2.44
N PRO A 158 13.51 -0.08 -2.85
CA PRO A 158 14.05 1.13 -2.26
C PRO A 158 13.05 2.29 -2.27
N THR A 159 13.30 3.28 -1.42
CA THR A 159 12.49 4.49 -1.33
C THR A 159 12.66 5.35 -2.56
N PHE A 160 11.54 5.82 -3.10
CA PHE A 160 11.44 6.78 -4.19
C PHE A 160 11.09 8.16 -3.61
N LEU A 161 11.93 9.17 -3.82
CA LEU A 161 11.62 10.53 -3.41
C LEU A 161 10.98 11.29 -4.59
N PRO A 162 9.73 11.79 -4.47
CA PRO A 162 9.12 12.61 -5.52
C PRO A 162 9.99 13.82 -5.87
N THR A 163 10.28 14.02 -7.15
CA THR A 163 11.08 15.13 -7.66
C THR A 163 10.22 16.37 -7.95
N GLY A 164 8.92 16.17 -8.16
CA GLY A 164 8.00 17.19 -8.68
C GLY A 164 7.74 17.04 -10.18
N ASP A 165 8.60 16.33 -10.92
CA ASP A 165 8.32 15.93 -12.31
C ASP A 165 7.45 14.66 -12.31
N GLU A 166 6.14 14.87 -12.32
CA GLU A 166 5.16 13.79 -12.23
C GLU A 166 5.29 12.77 -13.38
N GLN A 167 5.67 13.20 -14.58
CA GLN A 167 5.79 12.30 -15.73
C GLN A 167 7.02 11.42 -15.61
N ALA A 168 8.18 12.01 -15.30
CA ALA A 168 9.41 11.27 -15.09
C ALA A 168 9.29 10.30 -13.91
N ASP A 169 8.70 10.76 -12.81
CA ASP A 169 8.51 9.96 -11.61
C ASP A 169 7.53 8.80 -11.85
N LEU A 170 6.43 9.05 -12.56
CA LEU A 170 5.49 8.00 -12.96
C LEU A 170 6.17 6.94 -13.84
N ALA A 171 6.96 7.35 -14.84
CA ALA A 171 7.67 6.44 -15.71
C ALA A 171 8.66 5.55 -14.93
N ALA A 172 9.41 6.14 -13.99
CA ALA A 172 10.33 5.41 -13.11
C ALA A 172 9.60 4.39 -12.22
N MET A 173 8.48 4.79 -11.62
CA MET A 173 7.66 3.88 -10.81
C MET A 173 7.08 2.74 -11.64
N LEU A 174 6.54 3.02 -12.84
CA LEU A 174 5.99 1.99 -13.72
C LEU A 174 7.06 1.02 -14.21
N ALA A 175 8.28 1.50 -14.50
CA ALA A 175 9.41 0.64 -14.84
C ALA A 175 9.72 -0.37 -13.74
N PHE A 176 9.62 0.02 -12.46
CA PHE A 176 9.75 -0.90 -11.34
C PHE A 176 8.67 -1.99 -11.33
N PHE A 177 7.41 -1.66 -11.65
CA PHE A 177 6.31 -2.63 -11.58
C PHE A 177 6.24 -3.59 -12.78
N ARG A 178 6.73 -3.16 -13.94
CA ARG A 178 6.69 -3.91 -15.22
C ARG A 178 7.09 -5.40 -15.14
N PRO A 179 8.16 -5.82 -14.44
CA PRO A 179 8.55 -7.23 -14.39
C PRO A 179 7.64 -8.11 -13.50
N TYR A 180 6.73 -7.54 -12.71
CA TYR A 180 5.96 -8.31 -11.73
C TYR A 180 4.55 -8.65 -12.24
N VAL A 181 4.34 -9.93 -12.53
CA VAL A 181 3.07 -10.45 -13.03
C VAL A 181 2.03 -10.50 -11.90
N PRO A 182 0.88 -9.83 -12.03
CA PRO A 182 -0.16 -9.85 -11.01
C PRO A 182 -1.10 -11.06 -11.19
N LYS A 183 -2.05 -11.24 -10.26
CA LYS A 183 -2.98 -12.38 -10.30
C LYS A 183 -3.83 -12.43 -11.58
N LYS A 184 -4.26 -11.26 -12.05
CA LYS A 184 -5.03 -11.06 -13.28
C LYS A 184 -4.25 -10.11 -14.19
N PRO A 185 -3.37 -10.62 -15.06
CA PRO A 185 -2.54 -9.80 -15.96
C PRO A 185 -3.35 -8.87 -16.86
N GLU A 186 -4.54 -9.28 -17.27
CA GLU A 186 -5.44 -8.51 -18.14
C GLU A 186 -5.94 -7.19 -17.52
N TYR A 187 -5.79 -7.03 -16.20
CA TYR A 187 -6.16 -5.81 -15.48
C TYR A 187 -4.94 -4.99 -15.05
N ALA A 188 -3.72 -5.42 -15.39
CA ALA A 188 -2.50 -4.66 -15.12
C ALA A 188 -2.49 -3.36 -15.93
N PHE A 189 -1.91 -2.32 -15.35
CA PHE A 189 -1.67 -1.04 -16.02
C PHE A 189 -0.16 -0.83 -16.12
N HIS A 190 0.37 -0.74 -17.34
CA HIS A 190 1.82 -0.66 -17.58
C HIS A 190 2.32 0.73 -17.97
N GLY A 191 1.42 1.70 -18.14
CA GLY A 191 1.69 2.98 -18.78
C GLY A 191 1.95 2.80 -20.27
N ASP A 192 1.07 3.36 -21.09
CA ASP A 192 1.33 3.54 -22.52
C ASP A 192 2.07 4.86 -22.73
#